data_AF-A0A2V7NL55-F1
#
_entry.id   AF-A0A2V7NL55-F1
#
_cell.length_a   1.000
_cell.length_b   1.000
_cell.length_c   1.000
_cell.angle_alpha   90.00
_cell.angle_beta   90.00
_cell.angle_gamma   90.00
#
_symmetry.space_group_name_H-M   'P 1'
#
loop_
_entity.id
_entity.type
_entity.pdbx_description
1 polymer ?
#
loop_
_entity_poly.entity_id
_entity_poly.type
_entity_poly.pdbx_seq_one_letter_code
_entity_poly.pdbx_strand_id
1 'polypeptide(L)'
;MSWSVGIVSARVVASRGRPADAKARLQAILAATRKYGFVSYQLEADLALGETEMKSGQTETGHARLVALEKDATAKGFLLIAHKAHALSRH
;
A
#
# COMPACT_ATOMS: atom_id res chain seq x y z
N MET A 1 -7.95 -3.50 -17.26
CA MET A 1 -7.88 -2.39 -16.29
C MET A 1 -6.45 -2.33 -15.77
N SER A 2 -5.72 -1.23 -15.95
CA SER A 2 -4.33 -1.13 -15.49
C SER A 2 -4.27 -1.19 -13.96
N TRP A 3 -3.34 -1.98 -13.39
CA TRP A 3 -3.20 -2.16 -11.94
C TRP A 3 -2.99 -0.82 -11.20
N SER A 4 -2.26 0.12 -11.81
CA SER A 4 -2.04 1.46 -11.29
C SER A 4 -3.33 2.26 -11.08
N VAL A 5 -4.27 2.18 -12.03
CA VAL A 5 -5.59 2.82 -11.91
C VAL A 5 -6.37 2.25 -10.74
N GLY A 6 -6.26 0.94 -10.48
CA GLY A 6 -6.90 0.30 -9.34
C GLY A 6 -6.38 0.84 -8.00
N ILE A 7 -5.07 1.00 -7.87
CA ILE A 7 -4.41 1.51 -6.66
C ILE A 7 -4.82 2.97 -6.41
N VAL A 8 -4.76 3.82 -7.44
CA VAL A 8 -5.18 5.23 -7.35
C VAL A 8 -6.66 5.31 -6.98
N SER A 9 -7.51 4.50 -7.62
CA SER A 9 -8.95 4.47 -7.32
C SER A 9 -9.23 4.07 -5.87
N ALA A 10 -8.51 3.08 -5.33
CA ALA A 10 -8.65 2.69 -3.94
C ALA A 10 -8.24 3.82 -2.98
N ARG A 11 -7.17 4.54 -3.29
CA ARG A 11 -6.74 5.71 -2.52
C ARG A 11 -7.79 6.82 -2.52
N VAL A 12 -8.45 7.07 -3.65
CA VAL A 12 -9.56 8.03 -3.74
C VAL A 12 -10.75 7.58 -2.89
N VAL A 13 -11.08 6.29 -2.90
CA VAL A 13 -12.15 5.71 -2.06
C VAL A 13 -11.82 5.87 -0.57
N ALA A 14 -10.57 5.65 -0.16
CA ALA A 14 -10.13 5.88 1.21
C ALA A 14 -10.30 7.35 1.63
N SER A 15 -9.87 8.29 0.79
CA SER A 15 -10.03 9.73 1.05
C SER A 15 -11.49 10.20 1.10
N ARG A 16 -12.42 9.44 0.51
CA ARG A 16 -13.87 9.70 0.58
C ARG A 16 -14.53 9.14 1.84
N GLY A 17 -13.75 8.71 2.83
CA GLY A 17 -14.27 8.17 4.09
C GLY A 17 -14.71 6.71 4.03
N ARG A 18 -14.27 5.96 3.01
CA ARG A 18 -14.57 4.53 2.84
C ARG A 18 -13.31 3.66 2.92
N PRO A 19 -12.59 3.66 4.05
CA PRO A 19 -11.32 2.95 4.16
C PRO A 19 -11.48 1.42 4.06
N ALA A 20 -12.62 0.86 4.48
CA ALA A 20 -12.88 -0.59 4.36
C ALA A 20 -12.97 -1.05 2.90
N ASP A 21 -13.70 -0.32 2.05
CA ASP A 21 -13.79 -0.59 0.61
C ASP A 21 -12.43 -0.44 -0.07
N ALA A 22 -11.66 0.58 0.29
CA ALA A 22 -10.32 0.79 -0.23
C ALA A 22 -9.38 -0.39 0.12
N LYS A 23 -9.42 -0.87 1.37
CA LYS A 23 -8.63 -2.02 1.82
C LYS A 23 -8.97 -3.29 1.04
N ALA A 24 -10.25 -3.60 0.89
CA ALA A 24 -10.69 -4.78 0.13
C ALA A 24 -10.19 -4.74 -1.32
N ARG A 25 -10.26 -3.57 -1.97
CA ARG A 25 -9.74 -3.37 -3.34
C ARG A 25 -8.23 -3.54 -3.41
N LEU A 26 -7.49 -2.98 -2.46
CA LEU A 26 -6.02 -3.09 -2.40
C LEU A 26 -5.58 -4.54 -2.15
N GLN A 27 -6.26 -5.26 -1.27
CA GLN A 27 -6.00 -6.68 -1.03
C GLN A 27 -6.23 -7.54 -2.27
N ALA A 28 -7.29 -7.26 -3.05
CA ALA A 28 -7.53 -7.94 -4.33
C ALA A 28 -6.41 -7.65 -5.35
N ILE A 29 -5.94 -6.40 -5.42
CA ILE A 29 -4.81 -6.01 -6.28
C ILE A 29 -3.52 -6.71 -5.84
N LEU A 30 -3.25 -6.78 -4.53
CA LEU A 30 -2.10 -7.50 -3.96
C LEU A 30 -2.13 -8.99 -4.32
N ALA A 31 -3.29 -9.64 -4.15
CA ALA A 31 -3.44 -11.05 -4.49
C ALA A 31 -3.17 -11.32 -5.98
N ALA A 32 -3.69 -10.48 -6.86
CA ALA A 32 -3.49 -10.64 -8.29
C ALA A 32 -2.06 -10.30 -8.72
N THR A 33 -1.48 -9.21 -8.23
CA THR A 33 -0.09 -8.82 -8.55
C THR A 33 0.92 -9.82 -8.00
N ARG A 34 0.65 -10.46 -6.86
CA ARG A 34 1.39 -11.65 -6.38
C ARG A 34 1.32 -12.82 -7.34
N LYS A 35 0.11 -13.18 -7.79
CA LYS A 35 -0.09 -14.29 -8.73
C LYS A 35 0.71 -14.12 -10.02
N TYR A 36 0.81 -12.89 -10.53
CA TYR A 36 1.51 -12.60 -11.79
C TYR A 36 2.96 -12.15 -11.62
N GLY A 37 3.49 -12.12 -10.39
CA GLY A 37 4.89 -11.73 -10.15
C GLY A 37 5.19 -10.23 -10.37
N PHE A 38 4.17 -9.37 -10.38
CA PHE A 38 4.35 -7.93 -10.56
C PHE A 38 4.79 -7.24 -9.27
N VAL A 39 6.08 -7.34 -8.96
CA VAL A 39 6.68 -6.84 -7.71
C VAL A 39 6.45 -5.34 -7.50
N SER A 40 6.63 -4.51 -8.53
CA SER A 40 6.44 -3.05 -8.41
C SER A 40 5.02 -2.69 -7.96
N TYR A 41 4.01 -3.32 -8.57
CA TYR A 41 2.60 -3.07 -8.23
C TYR A 41 2.21 -3.66 -6.88
N GLN A 42 2.84 -4.77 -6.45
CA GLN A 42 2.66 -5.28 -5.08
C GLN A 42 3.10 -4.23 -4.06
N LEU A 43 4.32 -3.72 -4.22
CA LEU A 43 4.90 -2.73 -3.31
C LEU A 43 4.08 -1.43 -3.28
N GLU A 44 3.59 -0.96 -4.44
CA GLU A 44 2.71 0.21 -4.49
C GLU A 44 1.35 -0.02 -3.83
N ALA A 45 0.78 -1.23 -3.98
CA ALA A 45 -0.49 -1.59 -3.34
C ALA A 45 -0.34 -1.73 -1.83
N ASP A 46 0.76 -2.31 -1.34
CA ASP A 46 1.07 -2.39 0.10
C ASP A 46 1.31 -0.99 0.69
N LEU A 47 1.95 -0.08 -0.03
CA LEU A 47 2.12 1.31 0.39
C LEU A 47 0.77 2.01 0.58
N ALA A 48 -0.11 1.86 -0.42
CA ALA A 48 -1.44 2.44 -0.36
C ALA A 48 -2.30 1.82 0.76
N LEU A 49 -2.09 0.53 1.06
CA LEU A 49 -2.79 -0.17 2.13
C LEU A 49 -2.35 0.35 3.50
N GLY A 50 -1.04 0.45 3.74
CA GLY A 50 -0.49 1.00 4.97
C GLY A 50 -0.94 2.45 5.21
N GLU A 51 -0.91 3.29 4.18
CA GLU A 51 -1.42 4.66 4.27
C GLU A 51 -2.91 4.72 4.63
N THR A 52 -3.71 3.83 4.03
CA THR A 52 -5.16 3.75 4.32
C THR A 52 -5.40 3.29 5.76
N GLU A 53 -4.61 2.36 6.26
CA GLU A 53 -4.67 1.90 7.66
C GLU A 53 -4.34 3.03 8.63
N MET A 54 -3.23 3.76 8.41
CA MET A 54 -2.83 4.93 9.19
C MET A 54 -3.94 5.99 9.23
N LYS A 55 -4.50 6.34 8.05
CA LYS A 55 -5.59 7.33 7.94
C LYS A 55 -6.90 6.88 8.56
N SER A 56 -7.11 5.58 8.71
CA SER A 56 -8.33 5.00 9.29
C SER A 56 -8.26 4.81 10.81
N GLY A 57 -7.19 5.25 11.46
CA GLY A 57 -6.96 5.06 12.90
C GLY A 57 -6.42 3.68 13.28
N GLN A 58 -6.07 2.83 12.30
CA GLN A 58 -5.39 1.56 12.54
C GLN A 58 -3.87 1.76 12.50
N THR A 59 -3.39 2.70 13.32
CA THR A 59 -2.02 3.20 13.28
C THR A 59 -1.00 2.11 13.55
N GLU A 60 -1.24 1.22 14.52
CA GLU A 60 -0.31 0.12 14.82
C GLU A 60 -0.14 -0.84 13.63
N THR A 61 -1.25 -1.28 13.04
CA THR A 61 -1.24 -2.18 11.87
C THR A 61 -0.61 -1.50 10.65
N GLY A 62 -0.98 -0.25 10.39
CA GLY A 62 -0.44 0.54 9.28
C GLY A 62 1.06 0.78 9.44
N HIS A 63 1.49 1.15 10.63
CA HIS A 63 2.90 1.37 10.96
C HIS A 63 3.72 0.09 10.76
N ALA A 64 3.29 -1.04 11.33
CA ALA A 64 3.98 -2.32 11.18
C ALA A 64 4.11 -2.72 9.69
N ARG A 65 3.05 -2.49 8.89
CA ARG A 65 3.07 -2.75 7.45
C ARG A 65 4.06 -1.86 6.71
N LEU A 66 4.07 -0.56 7.01
CA LEU A 66 4.97 0.41 6.37
C LEU A 66 6.44 0.13 6.70
N VAL A 67 6.76 -0.24 7.94
CA VAL A 67 8.12 -0.64 8.33
C VAL A 67 8.56 -1.91 7.61
N ALA A 68 7.69 -2.91 7.49
CA ALA A 68 7.98 -4.12 6.73
C ALA A 68 8.20 -3.82 5.24
N LEU A 69 7.34 -2.97 4.66
CA LEU A 69 7.43 -2.53 3.28
C LEU A 69 8.71 -1.75 2.99
N GLU A 70 9.15 -0.87 3.88
CA GLU A 70 10.41 -0.14 3.76
C GLU A 70 11.58 -1.10 3.57
N LYS A 71 11.67 -2.12 4.44
CA LYS A 71 12.73 -3.14 4.39
C LYS A 71 12.67 -3.96 3.11
N ASP A 72 11.49 -4.42 2.73
CA ASP A 72 11.29 -5.25 1.53
C ASP A 72 11.60 -4.47 0.24
N ALA A 73 11.10 -3.23 0.13
CA ALA A 73 11.36 -2.35 -1.00
C ALA A 73 12.86 -2.01 -1.10
N THR A 74 13.54 -1.78 0.03
CA THR A 74 15.00 -1.53 0.06
C THR A 74 15.76 -2.76 -0.42
N ALA A 75 15.44 -3.95 0.08
CA ALA A 75 16.07 -5.20 -0.32
C ALA A 75 15.89 -5.51 -1.82
N LYS A 76 14.78 -5.05 -2.41
CA LYS A 76 14.45 -5.24 -3.83
C LYS A 76 14.91 -4.08 -4.74
N GLY A 77 15.52 -3.02 -4.19
CA GLY A 77 15.99 -1.85 -4.95
C GLY A 77 14.93 -0.79 -5.29
N PHE A 78 13.71 -0.89 -4.74
CA PHE A 78 12.62 0.07 -4.95
C PHE A 78 12.70 1.25 -3.96
N LEU A 79 13.78 2.02 -4.04
CA LEU A 79 14.11 3.07 -3.07
C LEU A 79 13.03 4.17 -2.94
N LEU A 80 12.34 4.51 -4.03
CA LEU A 80 11.24 5.48 -3.97
C LEU A 80 10.08 4.99 -3.11
N ILE A 81 9.77 3.69 -3.17
CA ILE A 81 8.70 3.10 -2.34
C ILE A 81 9.17 3.00 -0.89
N ALA A 82 10.42 2.59 -0.67
CA ALA A 82 11.02 2.55 0.66
C ALA A 82 10.95 3.92 1.36
N HIS A 83 11.37 4.98 0.67
CA HIS A 83 11.34 6.34 1.21
C HIS A 83 9.91 6.81 1.55
N LYS A 84 8.93 6.49 0.69
CA LYS A 84 7.52 6.81 0.97
C LYS A 84 6.99 6.04 2.19
N ALA A 85 7.34 4.76 2.30
CA ALA A 85 6.93 3.93 3.43
C ALA A 85 7.53 4.46 4.74
N HIS A 86 8.82 4.80 4.73
CA HIS A 86 9.50 5.43 5.85
C HIS A 86 8.81 6.73 6.28
N ALA A 87 8.56 7.64 5.33
CA ALA A 87 7.91 8.92 5.61
C ALA A 87 6.52 8.76 6.25
N LEU A 88 5.74 7.77 5.81
CA LEU A 88 4.43 7.48 6.36
C LEU A 88 4.48 6.78 7.73
N SER A 89 5.50 5.97 7.99
CA SER A 89 5.67 5.29 9.28
C SER A 89 6.11 6.21 10.42
N ARG A 90 6.68 7.37 10.10
CA ARG A 90 7.15 8.33 11.12
C ARG A 90 6.06 9.25 11.67
N HIS A 91 4.85 9.17 11.11
CA HIS A 91 3.71 10.04 11.38
C HIS A 91 2.78 9.42 12.41
#